data_AF-A0A645H4B4-F1
#
_entry.id   AF-A0A645H4B4-F1
#
_cell.length_a   1.000
_cell.length_b   1.000
_cell.length_c   1.000
_cell.angle_alpha   90.00
_cell.angle_beta   90.00
_cell.angle_gamma   90.00
#
_symmetry.space_group_name_H-M   'P 1'
#
loop_
_entity.id
_entity.type
_entity.pdbx_description
1 polymer ?
#
loop_
_entity_poly.entity_id
_entity_poly.type
_entity_poly.pdbx_seq_one_letter_code
_entity_poly.pdbx_strand_id
1 'polypeptide(L)' 'MDYERFDEDEEEQLSEEQLSNLELIMTVPLEISVEIGKSKRKIKDILEFSQGTIIELDKQAGALVDI' A
#
# COMPACT_ATOMS: atom_id res chain seq x y z
N MET A 1 -39.75 25.92 -20.56
CA MET A 1 -39.17 25.46 -19.29
C MET A 1 -37.98 24.59 -19.67
N ASP A 2 -36.85 25.22 -19.96
CA ASP A 2 -35.59 24.50 -20.24
C ASP A 2 -35.00 24.12 -18.89
N TYR A 3 -34.69 22.84 -18.71
CA TYR A 3 -34.04 22.32 -17.52
C TYR A 3 -32.56 22.67 -17.56
N GLU A 4 -32.08 23.40 -16.56
CA GLU A 4 -30.65 23.59 -16.32
C GLU A 4 -30.00 22.22 -16.09
N ARG A 5 -28.93 21.95 -16.84
CA ARG A 5 -28.14 20.71 -16.77
C ARG A 5 -27.25 20.80 -15.52
N PHE A 6 -27.60 20.07 -14.46
CA PHE A 6 -26.87 20.02 -13.19
C PHE A 6 -25.72 18.99 -13.19
N ASP A 7 -25.03 18.82 -14.32
CA ASP A 7 -23.93 17.85 -14.46
C ASP A 7 -22.71 18.51 -15.16
N GLU A 8 -22.34 19.73 -14.75
CA GLU A 8 -20.94 20.13 -14.87
C GLU A 8 -20.28 19.67 -13.56
N ASP A 9 -19.83 18.43 -13.54
CA ASP A 9 -18.75 18.03 -12.63
C ASP A 9 -17.64 19.08 -12.86
N GLU A 10 -17.49 20.02 -11.94
CA GLU A 10 -16.35 20.92 -11.91
C GLU A 10 -15.12 20.03 -11.82
N GLU A 11 -14.49 19.75 -12.96
CA GLU A 11 -13.16 19.17 -12.99
C GLU A 11 -12.27 20.14 -12.22
N GLU A 12 -11.99 19.83 -10.94
CA GLU A 12 -11.05 20.59 -10.13
C GLU A 12 -9.69 20.56 -10.83
N GLN A 13 -9.44 21.58 -11.66
CA GLN A 13 -8.18 21.73 -12.36
C GLN A 13 -7.13 22.08 -11.31
N LEU A 14 -6.13 21.20 -11.19
CA LEU A 14 -4.97 21.44 -10.36
C LEU A 14 -4.31 22.75 -10.77
N SER A 15 -3.98 23.59 -9.80
CA SER A 15 -3.19 24.79 -10.04
C SER A 15 -1.79 24.42 -10.55
N GLU A 16 -1.12 25.34 -11.25
CA GLU A 16 0.27 25.14 -11.70
C GLU A 16 1.21 24.80 -10.53
N GLU A 17 0.97 25.37 -9.36
CA GLU A 17 1.72 25.08 -8.14
C GLU A 17 1.48 23.64 -7.63
N GLN A 18 0.23 23.16 -7.67
CA GLN A 18 -0.09 21.78 -7.31
C GLN A 18 0.54 20.77 -8.27
N LEU A 19 0.57 21.09 -9.58
CA LEU A 19 1.24 20.28 -10.60
C LEU A 19 2.76 20.20 -10.35
N SER A 20 3.40 21.33 -10.07
CA SER A 20 4.83 21.38 -9.74
C SER A 20 5.17 20.56 -8.49
N ASN A 21 4.34 20.64 -7.45
CA ASN A 21 4.54 19.86 -6.22
C ASN A 21 4.35 18.36 -6.44
N LEU A 22 3.39 17.97 -7.29
CA LEU A 22 3.18 16.58 -7.67
C LEU A 22 4.38 16.02 -8.44
N GLU A 23 4.91 16.78 -9.40
CA GLU A 23 6.11 16.39 -10.15
C GLU A 23 7.29 16.12 -9.21
N LEU A 24 7.48 16.96 -8.19
CA LEU A 24 8.51 16.75 -7.18
C LEU A 24 8.30 15.45 -6.39
N ILE A 25 7.09 15.16 -5.92
CA ILE A 25 6.78 13.94 -5.15
C ILE A 25 6.99 12.68 -6.02
N MET A 26 6.68 12.74 -7.32
CA MET A 26 6.88 11.62 -8.25
C MET A 26 8.36 11.22 -8.41
N THR A 27 9.30 12.12 -8.11
CA THR A 27 10.74 11.81 -8.17
C THR A 27 11.26 11.07 -6.94
N VAL A 28 10.48 10.99 -5.86
CA VAL A 28 10.92 10.35 -4.62
C VAL A 28 10.87 8.83 -4.81
N PRO A 29 12.01 8.11 -4.70
CA PRO A 29 12.02 6.67 -4.82
C PRO A 29 11.27 6.03 -3.64
N LEU A 30 10.37 5.10 -3.94
CA LEU A 30 9.63 4.32 -2.95
C LEU A 30 10.18 2.89 -2.88
N GLU A 31 10.32 2.38 -1.66
CA GLU A 31 10.64 0.98 -1.42
C GLU A 31 9.35 0.17 -1.44
N ILE A 32 9.27 -0.82 -2.34
CA ILE A 32 8.13 -1.73 -2.43
C ILE A 32 8.56 -3.07 -1.84
N SER A 33 7.80 -3.57 -0.87
CA SER A 33 8.06 -4.85 -0.22
C SER A 33 6.91 -5.81 -0.48
N VAL A 34 7.22 -7.01 -0.96
CA VAL A 34 6.21 -8.05 -1.12
C VAL A 34 6.10 -8.86 0.17
N GLU A 35 4.89 -8.95 0.72
CA GLU A 35 4.64 -9.71 1.93
C GLU A 35 4.01 -11.08 1.64
N ILE A 36 4.71 -12.14 2.05
CA ILE A 36 4.27 -13.53 1.88
C ILE A 36 3.35 -14.03 3.00
N GLY A 37 3.32 -13.36 4.16
CA GLY A 37 2.46 -13.70 5.30
C GLY A 37 3.03 -13.25 6.64
N LYS A 38 2.20 -13.29 7.69
CA LYS A 38 2.55 -12.88 9.07
C LYS A 38 2.43 -14.05 10.03
N SER A 39 3.12 -13.96 11.17
CA SER A 39 2.92 -14.88 12.29
C SER A 39 3.13 -14.12 13.59
N LYS A 40 2.23 -14.29 14.57
CA LYS A 40 2.33 -13.67 15.90
C LYS A 40 2.78 -14.71 16.92
N ARG A 41 3.81 -14.39 17.69
CA ARG A 41 4.40 -15.25 18.74
C ARG A 41 4.73 -14.41 19.98
N LYS A 42 4.91 -15.05 21.13
CA LYS A 42 5.42 -14.34 22.32
C LYS A 42 6.91 -14.04 22.13
N ILE A 43 7.38 -12.96 22.74
CA ILE A 43 8.80 -12.57 22.67
C ILE A 43 9.71 -13.72 23.11
N LYS A 44 9.33 -14.46 24.17
CA LYS A 44 10.08 -15.62 24.64
C LYS A 44 10.29 -16.67 23.53
N ASP A 45 9.22 -17.02 22.80
CA ASP A 45 9.28 -18.04 21.76
C ASP A 45 10.19 -17.59 20.60
N ILE A 46 10.19 -16.29 20.28
CA ILE A 46 11.06 -15.70 19.24
C ILE A 46 12.53 -15.77 19.64
N LEU A 47 12.83 -15.53 20.92
CA LEU A 47 14.21 -15.60 21.44
C LEU A 47 14.78 -17.03 21.43
N GLU A 48 13.92 -18.05 21.39
CA GLU A 48 14.31 -19.45 21.31
C GLU A 48 14.57 -19.92 19.87
N PHE A 49 14.41 -19.05 18.87
CA PHE A 49 14.67 -19.38 17.47
C PHE A 49 16.16 -19.73 17.25
N SER A 50 16.38 -20.83 16.55
CA SER A 50 17.70 -21.33 16.20
C SER A 50 17.70 -21.84 14.77
N GLN A 51 18.88 -22.20 14.26
CA GLN A 51 18.97 -22.74 12.90
C GLN A 51 18.10 -23.99 12.77
N GLY A 52 17.21 -23.99 11.77
CA GLY A 52 16.27 -25.08 11.53
C GLY A 52 14.89 -24.89 12.17
N THR A 53 14.63 -23.80 12.88
CA THR A 53 13.27 -23.47 13.33
C THR A 53 12.34 -23.22 12.13
N ILE A 54 11.24 -23.95 12.06
CA ILE A 54 10.19 -23.80 11.04
C ILE A 54 9.06 -22.94 11.62
N ILE A 55 8.67 -21.89 10.89
CA ILE A 55 7.61 -20.97 11.30
C ILE A 55 6.49 -21.01 10.26
N GLU A 56 5.30 -21.39 10.70
CA GLU A 56 4.09 -21.30 9.89
C GLU A 56 3.56 -19.86 9.88
N LEU A 57 3.19 -19.40 8.68
CA LEU A 57 2.56 -18.11 8.43
C LEU A 57 1.04 -18.28 8.29
N ASP A 58 0.30 -17.19 8.47
CA ASP A 58 -1.16 -17.16 8.37
C ASP A 58 -1.71 -17.26 6.93
N LYS A 59 -0.86 -17.03 5.92
CA LYS A 59 -1.26 -16.98 4.51
C LYS A 59 -1.16 -18.35 3.84
N GLN A 60 -2.21 -18.74 3.12
CA GLN A 60 -2.21 -19.99 2.33
C GLN A 60 -1.32 -19.85 1.09
N ALA A 61 -0.61 -20.94 0.76
CA ALA A 61 0.20 -21.00 -0.46
C ALA A 61 -0.66 -20.77 -1.71
N GLY A 62 -0.22 -19.85 -2.58
CA GLY A 62 -0.92 -19.50 -3.82
C GLY A 62 -1.94 -18.36 -3.69
N ALA A 63 -2.13 -17.78 -2.51
CA ALA A 63 -2.91 -16.55 -2.34
C ALA A 63 -2.19 -15.32 -2.93
N LEU A 64 -2.95 -14.31 -3.34
CA LEU A 64 -2.41 -13.02 -3.79
C LEU A 64 -1.55 -12.39 -2.69
N VAL A 65 -0.33 -11.97 -3.03
CA VAL A 65 0.61 -11.31 -2.10
C VAL A 65 0.22 -9.85 -1.88
N ASP A 66 0.51 -9.33 -0.69
CA ASP A 66 0.29 -7.92 -0.38
C ASP A 66 1.54 -7.13 -0.82
N ILE A 67 1.34 -5.93 -1.38
CA ILE A 67 2.37 -5.04 -1.96
C ILE A 67 2.51 -3.79 -1.08
#